data_AF-A0A961XAR3-F1
#
_entry.id   AF-A0A961XAR3-F1
#
_cell.length_a   1.000
_cell.length_b   1.000
_cell.length_c   1.000
_cell.angle_alpha   90.00
_cell.angle_beta   90.00
_cell.angle_gamma   90.00
#
_symmetry.space_group_name_H-M   'P 1'
#
loop_
_entity.id
_entity.type
_entity.pdbx_description
1 polymer ?
#
loop_
_entity_poly.entity_id
_entity_poly.type
_entity_poly.pdbx_seq_one_letter_code
_entity_poly.pdbx_strand_id
1 'polypeptide(L)'
;MAASSTNRIRANSPTELGIGLAKGRFVCDGGGFQAALESSGILRGTMKYVATAFLLALVVNTSIGSAVRAQSVEDLAKSAAADAKSGKNLEAYNTIRNAALKIWESGPLLFREARFVKSSPTGYGIYDPRPNSVFKPGEKLFIYVEPVGFTWKEQNGLNHAELVSDLVLKDSDGSVLGEQAGFGTFTFDSRDQNMEVMTALTIDFTEAPAGKYVAELKFTDKLGKKSASFELPFEIKGEGGNEDKAE
;
A
#
# COMPACT_ATOMS: atom_id res chain seq x y z
N MET A 1 8.30 -15.98 -30.48
CA MET A 1 9.27 -15.50 -29.46
C MET A 1 8.48 -14.76 -28.39
N ALA A 2 8.16 -15.43 -27.29
CA ALA A 2 7.41 -14.84 -26.18
C ALA A 2 8.41 -14.43 -25.09
N ALA A 3 8.51 -13.12 -24.84
CA ALA A 3 9.30 -12.59 -23.73
C ALA A 3 8.46 -12.67 -22.45
N SER A 4 8.78 -13.67 -21.61
CA SER A 4 8.29 -13.77 -20.24
C SER A 4 8.83 -12.60 -19.42
N SER A 5 8.01 -11.58 -19.18
CA SER A 5 8.34 -10.52 -18.23
C SER A 5 8.17 -11.03 -16.81
N THR A 6 9.24 -11.55 -16.23
CA THR A 6 9.30 -11.91 -14.82
C THR A 6 9.17 -10.63 -13.99
N ASN A 7 8.02 -10.43 -13.35
CA ASN A 7 7.84 -9.43 -12.29
C ASN A 7 8.87 -9.74 -11.19
N ARG A 8 9.95 -8.96 -11.09
CA ARG A 8 10.87 -9.05 -9.94
C ARG A 8 10.22 -8.34 -8.77
N ILE A 9 9.41 -9.06 -8.01
CA ILE A 9 9.14 -8.69 -6.62
C ILE A 9 10.45 -8.97 -5.88
N ARG A 10 11.24 -7.93 -5.61
CA ARG A 10 12.42 -8.06 -4.76
C ARG A 10 11.93 -7.96 -3.32
N ALA A 11 11.46 -9.08 -2.76
CA ALA A 11 11.37 -9.21 -1.32
C ALA A 11 12.82 -9.24 -0.79
N ASN A 12 13.20 -8.25 0.01
CA ASN A 12 14.45 -8.37 0.76
C ASN A 12 14.37 -9.64 1.62
N SER A 13 15.44 -10.43 1.59
CA SER A 13 15.63 -11.61 2.43
C SER A 13 15.35 -11.28 3.90
N PRO A 14 14.76 -12.21 4.68
CA PRO A 14 14.48 -11.98 6.08
C PRO A 14 15.79 -11.73 6.82
N THR A 15 15.90 -10.56 7.43
CA THR A 15 16.91 -10.28 8.45
C THR A 15 16.61 -11.21 9.62
N GLU A 16 17.55 -12.12 9.95
CA GLU A 16 17.47 -12.94 11.15
C GLU A 16 17.37 -12.04 12.39
N LEU A 17 16.39 -12.31 13.26
CA LEU A 17 16.27 -11.65 14.55
C LEU A 17 16.84 -12.54 15.64
N GLY A 18 17.92 -12.07 16.27
CA GLY A 18 18.20 -12.32 17.69
C GLY A 18 17.62 -11.16 18.49
N ILE A 19 16.51 -11.38 19.19
CA ILE A 19 15.91 -10.35 20.06
C ILE A 19 16.60 -10.40 21.42
N GLY A 20 17.67 -9.61 21.56
CA GLY A 20 18.25 -9.28 22.86
C GLY A 20 17.54 -8.09 23.47
N LEU A 21 16.88 -8.29 24.61
CA LEU A 21 16.31 -7.22 25.45
C LEU A 21 17.41 -6.27 25.94
N ALA A 22 17.44 -5.02 25.46
CA ALA A 22 18.20 -3.96 26.08
C ALA A 22 17.53 -2.58 25.93
N LYS A 23 17.40 -1.90 27.07
CA LYS A 23 16.83 -0.56 27.28
C LYS A 23 17.68 0.55 26.65
N GLY A 24 17.04 1.59 26.11
CA GLY A 24 17.46 2.97 26.40
C GLY A 24 17.71 3.95 25.23
N ARG A 25 16.70 4.82 25.02
CA ARG A 25 16.76 6.29 24.86
C ARG A 25 17.34 6.90 23.56
N PHE A 26 16.44 7.33 22.68
CA PHE A 26 16.69 8.27 21.58
C PHE A 26 16.57 9.74 22.04
N VAL A 27 17.46 10.60 21.53
CA VAL A 27 17.39 12.06 21.57
C VAL A 27 17.14 12.51 20.13
N CYS A 28 16.08 13.28 19.88
CA CYS A 28 15.81 13.93 18.59
C CYS A 28 16.01 15.43 18.75
N ASP A 29 17.00 15.98 18.05
CA ASP A 29 17.28 17.42 18.00
C ASP A 29 16.48 18.05 16.85
N GLY A 30 15.84 19.19 17.13
CA GLY A 30 14.92 19.88 16.23
C GLY A 30 15.61 21.00 15.45
N GLY A 31 15.58 20.91 14.12
CA GLY A 31 16.02 21.99 13.23
C GLY A 31 14.86 22.49 12.37
N GLY A 32 14.34 23.67 12.68
CA GLY A 32 13.32 24.37 11.90
C GLY A 32 13.87 24.96 10.60
N PHE A 33 13.02 25.05 9.57
CA PHE A 33 13.30 25.74 8.32
C PHE A 33 12.30 26.89 8.15
N GLN A 34 12.80 28.12 8.22
CA GLN A 34 12.03 29.34 7.98
C GLN A 34 12.26 29.78 6.54
N ALA A 35 11.17 29.94 5.78
CA ALA A 35 11.17 30.60 4.49
C ALA A 35 11.11 32.13 4.67
N ALA A 36 11.80 32.87 3.81
CA ALA A 36 11.54 34.30 3.59
C ALA A 36 11.84 34.68 2.13
N LEU A 37 10.81 35.27 1.50
CA LEU A 37 10.82 35.96 0.22
C LEU A 37 11.46 37.33 0.35
N GLU A 38 12.25 37.78 -0.64
CA GLU A 38 12.35 39.20 -1.07
C GLU A 38 12.74 39.19 -2.57
N SER A 39 11.90 39.68 -3.49
CA SER A 39 11.64 41.07 -3.89
C SER A 39 12.43 41.48 -5.16
N SER A 40 11.66 41.85 -6.17
CA SER A 40 12.02 42.25 -7.53
C SER A 40 12.52 43.70 -7.62
N GLY A 41 13.57 43.93 -8.43
CA GLY A 41 14.07 45.25 -8.83
C GLY A 41 13.77 45.58 -10.30
N ILE A 42 13.38 46.84 -10.50
CA ILE A 42 12.81 47.52 -11.68
C ILE A 42 13.90 48.08 -12.61
N LEU A 43 13.68 48.08 -13.95
CA LEU A 43 14.15 49.13 -14.88
C LEU A 43 13.27 49.12 -16.16
N ARG A 44 12.34 50.06 -16.29
CA ARG A 44 12.38 51.33 -17.08
C ARG A 44 12.33 51.15 -18.60
N GLY A 45 11.28 51.73 -19.21
CA GLY A 45 11.22 51.97 -20.65
C GLY A 45 9.88 52.56 -21.09
N THR A 46 9.78 53.89 -21.11
CA THR A 46 8.64 54.69 -21.55
C THR A 46 8.48 54.71 -23.07
N MET A 47 7.25 54.60 -23.60
CA MET A 47 6.89 55.30 -24.84
C MET A 47 5.37 55.45 -24.95
N LYS A 48 4.89 56.70 -24.95
CA LYS A 48 3.50 57.09 -25.24
C LYS A 48 3.39 57.36 -26.75
N TYR A 49 2.52 56.68 -27.48
CA TYR A 49 1.99 57.22 -28.75
C TYR A 49 0.55 56.75 -29.02
N VAL A 50 -0.32 57.76 -29.07
CA VAL A 50 -1.40 58.00 -30.04
C VAL A 50 -2.54 56.97 -30.12
N ALA A 51 -3.68 57.42 -29.57
CA ALA A 51 -5.00 56.91 -29.90
C ALA A 51 -5.37 57.30 -31.34
N THR A 52 -5.63 56.29 -32.18
CA THR A 52 -6.49 56.44 -33.36
C THR A 52 -7.29 55.16 -33.53
N ALA A 53 -8.61 55.30 -33.48
CA ALA A 53 -9.58 54.23 -33.65
C ALA A 53 -9.65 53.76 -35.11
N PHE A 54 -9.72 52.44 -35.31
CA PHE A 54 -10.33 51.85 -36.51
C PHE A 54 -11.12 50.59 -36.16
N LEU A 55 -12.22 50.48 -36.89
CA LEU A 55 -13.37 49.59 -36.76
C LEU A 55 -13.08 48.08 -36.92
N LEU A 56 -13.88 47.29 -36.19
CA LEU A 56 -14.58 46.06 -36.61
C LEU A 56 -13.73 44.87 -37.13
N ALA A 57 -13.36 43.98 -36.21
CA ALA A 57 -13.45 42.53 -36.39
C ALA A 57 -13.39 41.84 -35.02
N LEU A 58 -14.53 41.83 -34.31
CA LEU A 58 -14.71 40.98 -33.14
C LEU A 58 -14.88 39.53 -33.64
N VAL A 59 -13.79 38.87 -34.01
CA VAL A 59 -13.78 37.40 -34.06
C VAL A 59 -13.85 36.96 -32.60
N VAL A 60 -15.06 36.73 -32.12
CA VAL A 60 -15.28 35.97 -30.89
C VAL A 60 -14.81 34.55 -31.20
N ASN A 61 -13.53 34.31 -30.98
CA ASN A 61 -13.00 32.97 -30.94
C ASN A 61 -13.55 32.35 -29.65
N THR A 62 -14.78 31.85 -29.71
CA THR A 62 -15.32 30.93 -28.70
C THR A 62 -14.55 29.63 -28.85
N SER A 63 -13.32 29.62 -28.37
CA SER A 63 -12.74 28.38 -27.88
C SER A 63 -13.62 27.96 -26.71
N ILE A 64 -14.67 27.19 -27.01
CA ILE A 64 -15.30 26.30 -26.05
C ILE A 64 -14.16 25.39 -25.62
N GLY A 65 -13.40 25.82 -24.62
CA GLY A 65 -12.56 24.94 -23.84
C GLY A 65 -13.55 23.95 -23.25
N SER A 66 -13.72 22.82 -23.92
CA SER A 66 -14.33 21.65 -23.32
C SER A 66 -13.47 21.37 -22.12
N ALA A 67 -13.88 21.89 -20.97
CA ALA A 67 -13.44 21.39 -19.70
C ALA A 67 -13.86 19.93 -19.74
N VAL A 68 -12.92 19.05 -20.11
CA VAL A 68 -13.06 17.62 -19.98
C VAL A 68 -13.25 17.42 -18.48
N ARG A 69 -14.51 17.41 -18.04
CA ARG A 69 -14.81 17.05 -16.67
C ARG A 69 -14.30 15.63 -16.52
N ALA A 70 -13.48 15.42 -15.49
CA ALA A 70 -13.12 14.07 -15.08
C ALA A 70 -14.43 13.28 -14.93
N GLN A 71 -14.58 12.22 -15.72
CA GLN A 71 -15.78 11.37 -15.68
C GLN A 71 -15.95 10.82 -14.27
N SER A 72 -17.18 10.87 -13.75
CA SER A 72 -17.50 10.31 -12.45
C SER A 72 -17.41 8.79 -12.47
N VAL A 73 -17.28 8.16 -11.30
CA VAL A 73 -17.31 6.70 -11.16
C VAL A 73 -18.63 6.13 -11.72
N GLU A 74 -19.75 6.82 -11.49
CA GLU A 74 -21.06 6.42 -11.99
C GLU A 74 -21.14 6.47 -13.52
N ASP A 75 -20.60 7.51 -14.15
CA ASP A 75 -20.58 7.64 -15.61
C ASP A 75 -19.75 6.53 -16.27
N LEU A 76 -18.58 6.23 -15.69
CA LEU A 76 -17.73 5.13 -16.17
C LEU A 76 -18.44 3.78 -16.03
N ALA A 77 -19.11 3.52 -14.91
CA ALA A 77 -19.85 2.28 -14.71
C ALA A 77 -21.00 2.13 -15.72
N LYS A 78 -21.75 3.20 -15.99
CA LYS A 78 -22.81 3.23 -17.01
C LYS A 78 -22.26 2.98 -18.41
N SER A 79 -21.14 3.63 -18.76
CA SER A 79 -20.48 3.45 -20.06
C SER A 79 -20.00 2.01 -20.25
N ALA A 80 -19.33 1.44 -19.24
CA ALA A 80 -18.87 0.06 -19.28
C ALA A 80 -20.03 -0.93 -19.49
N ALA A 81 -21.16 -0.71 -18.81
CA ALA A 81 -22.35 -1.55 -18.98
C ALA A 81 -22.96 -1.43 -20.38
N ALA A 82 -22.95 -0.25 -21.00
CA ALA A 82 -23.42 -0.04 -22.36
C ALA A 82 -22.51 -0.72 -23.41
N ASP A 83 -21.19 -0.61 -23.24
CA ASP A 83 -20.22 -1.25 -24.11
C ASP A 83 -20.31 -2.78 -24.02
N ALA A 84 -20.49 -3.33 -22.81
CA ALA A 84 -20.69 -4.77 -22.61
C ALA A 84 -21.94 -5.28 -23.34
N LYS A 85 -23.07 -4.57 -23.23
CA LYS A 85 -24.32 -4.91 -23.96
C LYS A 85 -24.15 -4.85 -25.48
N SER A 86 -23.22 -4.02 -25.96
CA SER A 86 -22.92 -3.84 -27.38
C SER A 86 -21.84 -4.81 -27.90
N GLY A 87 -21.38 -5.76 -27.07
CA GLY A 87 -20.35 -6.75 -27.43
C GLY A 87 -18.91 -6.22 -27.40
N LYS A 88 -18.69 -4.97 -26.96
CA LYS A 88 -17.36 -4.34 -26.83
C LYS A 88 -16.73 -4.71 -25.49
N ASN A 89 -16.45 -6.00 -25.31
CA ASN A 89 -16.14 -6.58 -24.01
C ASN A 89 -14.83 -6.05 -23.40
N LEU A 90 -13.79 -5.83 -24.21
CA LEU A 90 -12.50 -5.34 -23.72
C LEU A 90 -12.58 -3.86 -23.30
N GLU A 91 -13.28 -3.05 -24.08
CA GLU A 91 -13.54 -1.64 -23.79
C GLU A 91 -14.36 -1.50 -22.51
N ALA A 92 -15.40 -2.33 -22.36
CA ALA A 92 -16.20 -2.40 -21.14
C ALA A 92 -15.34 -2.75 -19.92
N TYR A 93 -14.50 -3.79 -20.03
CA TYR A 93 -13.59 -4.21 -18.97
C TYR A 93 -12.63 -3.08 -18.56
N ASN A 94 -11.97 -2.44 -19.53
CA ASN A 94 -11.06 -1.33 -19.26
C ASN A 94 -11.77 -0.14 -18.61
N THR A 95 -13.00 0.15 -19.05
CA THR A 95 -13.79 1.27 -18.51
C THR A 95 -14.23 1.03 -17.07
N ILE A 96 -14.73 -0.18 -16.75
CA ILE A 96 -15.10 -0.50 -15.37
C ILE A 96 -13.87 -0.62 -14.46
N ARG A 97 -12.74 -1.11 -15.00
CA ARG A 97 -11.46 -1.11 -14.29
C ARG A 97 -11.01 0.30 -13.93
N ASN A 98 -11.13 1.27 -14.84
CA ASN A 98 -10.83 2.68 -14.55
C ASN A 98 -11.75 3.25 -13.46
N ALA A 99 -13.03 2.85 -13.43
CA ALA A 99 -13.94 3.23 -12.35
C ALA A 99 -13.47 2.65 -11.00
N ALA A 100 -13.04 1.39 -10.98
CA ALA A 100 -12.50 0.74 -9.79
C ALA A 100 -11.21 1.43 -9.30
N LEU A 101 -10.31 1.81 -10.21
CA LEU A 101 -9.09 2.55 -9.86
C LEU A 101 -9.40 3.93 -9.25
N LYS A 102 -10.43 4.63 -9.73
CA LYS A 102 -10.87 5.88 -9.08
C LYS A 102 -11.33 5.67 -7.64
N ILE A 103 -12.11 4.60 -7.40
CA ILE A 103 -12.52 4.24 -6.04
C ILE A 103 -11.28 3.92 -5.20
N TRP A 104 -10.37 3.11 -5.72
CA TRP A 104 -9.11 2.73 -5.09
C TRP A 104 -8.28 3.95 -4.67
N GLU A 105 -8.04 4.90 -5.58
CA GLU A 105 -7.24 6.09 -5.31
C GLU A 105 -7.87 6.99 -4.25
N SER A 106 -9.20 7.14 -4.27
CA SER A 106 -9.95 7.94 -3.31
C SER A 106 -10.14 7.28 -1.94
N GLY A 107 -10.07 5.94 -1.90
CA GLY A 107 -10.31 5.16 -0.70
C GLY A 107 -9.18 5.25 0.33
N PRO A 108 -9.45 4.88 1.59
CA PRO A 108 -8.38 4.65 2.56
C PRO A 108 -7.55 3.42 2.18
N LEU A 109 -6.37 3.27 2.82
CA LEU A 109 -5.68 1.99 2.82
C LEU A 109 -6.54 0.98 3.59
N LEU A 110 -6.78 -0.19 3.01
CA LEU A 110 -7.57 -1.27 3.59
C LEU A 110 -6.90 -2.62 3.31
N PHE A 111 -7.40 -3.66 3.95
CA PHE A 111 -6.98 -5.03 3.69
C PHE A 111 -8.19 -5.85 3.26
N ARG A 112 -8.09 -6.48 2.09
CA ARG A 112 -9.12 -7.42 1.63
C ARG A 112 -8.98 -8.77 2.34
N GLU A 113 -7.73 -9.17 2.58
CA GLU A 113 -7.35 -10.37 3.30
C GLU A 113 -6.15 -10.07 4.20
N ALA A 114 -6.13 -10.65 5.40
CA ALA A 114 -4.98 -10.67 6.30
C ALA A 114 -5.08 -11.91 7.19
N ARG A 115 -4.16 -12.86 7.05
CA ARG A 115 -4.26 -14.16 7.75
C ARG A 115 -2.96 -14.94 7.82
N PHE A 116 -2.92 -15.89 8.76
CA PHE A 116 -1.88 -16.91 8.79
C PHE A 116 -2.07 -17.96 7.69
N VAL A 117 -0.97 -18.38 7.09
CA VAL A 117 -0.90 -19.40 6.04
C VAL A 117 0.12 -20.48 6.41
N LYS A 118 0.01 -21.66 5.78
CA LYS A 118 0.84 -22.83 6.14
C LYS A 118 2.30 -22.67 5.74
N SER A 119 2.57 -21.89 4.70
CA SER A 119 3.89 -21.70 4.10
C SER A 119 3.95 -20.34 3.40
N SER A 120 5.13 -19.94 2.93
CA SER A 120 5.28 -18.70 2.18
C SER A 120 4.38 -18.70 0.93
N PRO A 121 3.49 -17.71 0.77
CA PRO A 121 2.58 -17.61 -0.36
C PRO A 121 3.36 -17.34 -1.65
N THR A 122 2.88 -17.87 -2.79
CA THR A 122 3.59 -17.79 -4.08
C THR A 122 2.99 -16.77 -5.04
N GLY A 123 1.82 -16.22 -4.73
CA GLY A 123 1.17 -15.20 -5.54
C GLY A 123 -0.13 -14.70 -4.91
N TYR A 124 -0.72 -13.69 -5.54
CA TYR A 124 -2.03 -13.17 -5.14
C TYR A 124 -3.12 -14.23 -5.33
N GLY A 125 -3.85 -14.52 -4.27
CA GLY A 125 -4.83 -15.61 -4.21
C GLY A 125 -4.21 -17.02 -4.21
N ILE A 126 -2.88 -17.15 -4.16
CA ILE A 126 -2.17 -18.44 -4.22
C ILE A 126 -1.45 -18.66 -2.88
N TYR A 127 -2.21 -19.21 -1.93
CA TYR A 127 -1.75 -19.50 -0.57
C TYR A 127 -2.56 -20.65 0.03
N ASP A 128 -1.97 -21.32 1.03
CA ASP A 128 -2.67 -22.36 1.80
C ASP A 128 -3.09 -21.79 3.17
N PRO A 129 -4.40 -21.56 3.41
CA PRO A 129 -4.86 -21.08 4.72
C PRO A 129 -4.50 -22.06 5.83
N ARG A 130 -4.10 -21.56 7.01
CA ARG A 130 -4.07 -22.41 8.20
C ARG A 130 -5.50 -22.74 8.66
N PRO A 131 -5.73 -23.94 9.20
CA PRO A 131 -7.03 -24.30 9.77
C PRO A 131 -7.30 -23.58 11.10
N ASN A 132 -6.25 -23.15 11.81
CA ASN A 132 -6.32 -22.41 13.07
C ASN A 132 -5.05 -21.55 13.26
N SER A 133 -5.08 -20.65 14.23
CA SER A 133 -3.95 -19.79 14.62
C SER A 133 -3.15 -20.39 15.78
N VAL A 134 -2.91 -21.70 15.74
CA VAL A 134 -2.12 -22.40 16.76
C VAL A 134 -0.80 -22.89 16.15
N PHE A 135 0.29 -22.60 16.85
CA PHE A 135 1.66 -22.83 16.43
C PHE A 135 2.41 -23.67 17.47
N LYS A 136 3.40 -24.45 17.01
CA LYS A 136 4.35 -25.10 17.90
C LYS A 136 5.44 -24.11 18.34
N PRO A 137 6.13 -24.36 19.46
CA PRO A 137 7.34 -23.62 19.79
C PRO A 137 8.33 -23.66 18.62
N GLY A 138 8.88 -22.51 18.25
CA GLY A 138 9.80 -22.38 17.12
C GLY A 138 9.20 -22.52 15.72
N GLU A 139 7.88 -22.71 15.58
CA GLU A 139 7.23 -22.71 14.28
C GLU A 139 7.18 -21.28 13.71
N LYS A 140 7.54 -21.11 12.44
CA LYS A 140 7.45 -19.82 11.74
C LYS A 140 6.01 -19.44 11.46
N LEU A 141 5.68 -18.17 11.65
CA LEU A 141 4.35 -17.62 11.36
C LEU A 141 4.39 -16.95 9.99
N PHE A 142 3.86 -17.61 8.96
CA PHE A 142 3.68 -17.02 7.64
C PHE A 142 2.36 -16.23 7.58
N ILE A 143 2.44 -14.98 7.13
CA ILE A 143 1.29 -14.06 7.03
C ILE A 143 1.12 -13.65 5.58
N TYR A 144 -0.11 -13.79 5.08
CA TYR A 144 -0.54 -13.33 3.77
C TYR A 144 -1.48 -12.14 3.93
N VAL A 145 -1.24 -11.07 3.17
CA VAL A 145 -2.03 -9.84 3.21
C VAL A 145 -2.32 -9.34 1.79
N GLU A 146 -3.53 -8.86 1.55
CA GLU A 146 -3.96 -8.21 0.30
C GLU A 146 -4.33 -6.74 0.58
N PRO A 147 -3.35 -5.82 0.50
CA PRO A 147 -3.62 -4.40 0.69
C PRO A 147 -4.36 -3.82 -0.52
N VAL A 148 -5.31 -2.93 -0.25
CA VAL A 148 -6.06 -2.19 -1.28
C VAL A 148 -6.14 -0.70 -0.94
N GLY A 149 -6.33 0.15 -1.94
CA GLY A 149 -6.43 1.59 -1.76
C GLY A 149 -5.10 2.32 -1.51
N PHE A 150 -3.96 1.63 -1.68
CA PHE A 150 -2.64 2.26 -1.65
C PHE A 150 -2.34 3.06 -2.92
N THR A 151 -1.35 3.94 -2.86
CA THR A 151 -1.09 4.92 -3.91
C THR A 151 -0.10 4.40 -4.94
N TRP A 152 -0.49 4.48 -6.21
CA TRP A 152 0.41 4.36 -7.35
C TRP A 152 0.88 5.75 -7.78
N LYS A 153 2.16 5.92 -8.07
CA LYS A 153 2.73 7.11 -8.72
C LYS A 153 3.59 6.72 -9.90
N GLU A 154 3.61 7.55 -10.94
CA GLU A 154 4.57 7.36 -12.02
C GLU A 154 5.99 7.64 -11.51
N GLN A 155 6.91 6.71 -11.76
CA GLN A 155 8.33 6.84 -11.47
C GLN A 155 9.12 6.08 -12.52
N ASN A 156 10.02 6.77 -13.23
CA ASN A 156 10.89 6.19 -14.26
C ASN A 156 10.13 5.40 -15.35
N GLY A 157 8.95 5.88 -15.76
CA GLY A 157 8.12 5.23 -16.78
C GLY A 157 7.40 3.96 -16.31
N LEU A 158 7.35 3.70 -14.99
CA LEU A 158 6.58 2.65 -14.35
C LEU A 158 5.60 3.23 -13.34
N ASN A 159 4.56 2.47 -13.00
CA ASN A 159 3.73 2.70 -11.82
C ASN A 159 4.45 2.13 -10.61
N HIS A 160 4.74 2.99 -9.66
CA HIS A 160 5.47 2.69 -8.44
C HIS A 160 4.56 2.82 -7.21
N ALA A 161 4.68 1.87 -6.29
CA ALA A 161 4.05 1.92 -4.97
C ALA A 161 5.01 1.39 -3.90
N GLU A 162 4.93 1.95 -2.70
CA GLU A 162 5.75 1.54 -1.55
C GLU A 162 4.90 1.47 -0.28
N LEU A 163 4.85 0.27 0.31
CA LEU A 163 4.22 0.00 1.59
C LEU A 163 5.27 -0.43 2.60
N VAL A 164 5.17 0.08 3.83
CA VAL A 164 6.00 -0.34 4.96
C VAL A 164 5.09 -0.85 6.06
N SER A 165 5.38 -2.03 6.60
CA SER A 165 4.68 -2.59 7.75
C SER A 165 5.56 -2.52 9.00
N ASP A 166 5.01 -1.98 10.07
CA ASP A 166 5.52 -2.15 11.42
C ASP A 166 4.87 -3.41 12.05
N LEU A 167 5.53 -4.01 13.04
CA LEU A 167 5.02 -5.13 13.84
C LEU A 167 5.03 -4.73 15.32
N VAL A 168 3.91 -4.94 16.01
CA VAL A 168 3.81 -4.88 17.47
C VAL A 168 3.31 -6.23 17.96
N LEU A 169 4.08 -6.87 18.83
CA LEU A 169 3.70 -8.11 19.48
C LEU A 169 3.17 -7.82 20.87
N LYS A 170 1.98 -8.36 21.18
CA LYS A 170 1.31 -8.22 22.48
C LYS A 170 1.02 -9.57 23.11
N ASP A 171 0.89 -9.59 24.44
CA ASP A 171 0.29 -10.71 25.17
C ASP A 171 -1.25 -10.69 25.09
N SER A 172 -1.90 -11.64 25.77
CA SER A 172 -3.37 -11.74 25.82
C SER A 172 -4.07 -10.60 26.54
N ASP A 173 -3.35 -9.86 27.40
CA ASP A 173 -3.88 -8.72 28.16
C ASP A 173 -3.68 -7.41 27.38
N GLY A 174 -3.02 -7.47 26.22
CA GLY A 174 -2.72 -6.34 25.36
C GLY A 174 -1.42 -5.61 25.72
N SER A 175 -0.62 -6.14 26.64
CA SER A 175 0.68 -5.56 26.98
C SER A 175 1.66 -5.78 25.84
N VAL A 176 2.37 -4.72 25.45
CA VAL A 176 3.39 -4.80 24.40
C VAL A 176 4.60 -5.57 24.90
N LEU A 177 4.91 -6.68 24.23
CA LEU A 177 6.07 -7.54 24.49
C LEU A 177 7.28 -7.10 23.65
N GLY A 178 7.03 -6.55 22.46
CA GLY A 178 8.05 -6.05 21.56
C GLY A 178 7.44 -5.33 20.37
N GLU A 179 8.24 -4.49 19.73
CA GLU A 179 7.87 -3.75 18.53
C GLU A 179 9.04 -3.70 17.55
N GLN A 180 8.72 -3.65 16.26
CA GLN A 180 9.69 -3.51 15.19
C GLN A 180 9.12 -2.62 14.09
N ALA A 181 9.67 -1.41 14.00
CA ALA A 181 9.39 -0.51 12.90
C ALA A 181 10.04 -1.03 11.60
N GLY A 182 9.36 -0.85 10.47
CA GLY A 182 9.86 -1.29 9.17
C GLY A 182 10.12 -2.79 9.09
N PHE A 183 9.35 -3.60 9.82
CA PHE A 183 9.41 -5.05 9.82
C PHE A 183 9.30 -5.63 8.39
N GLY A 184 8.43 -5.05 7.56
CA GLY A 184 8.34 -5.38 6.14
C GLY A 184 8.37 -4.12 5.27
N THR A 185 9.12 -4.16 4.17
CA THR A 185 9.11 -3.12 3.13
C THR A 185 8.77 -3.76 1.80
N PHE A 186 7.73 -3.25 1.14
CA PHE A 186 7.19 -3.79 -0.11
C PHE A 186 7.20 -2.71 -1.17
N THR A 187 7.96 -2.95 -2.23
CA THR A 187 8.02 -2.07 -3.40
C THR A 187 7.41 -2.79 -4.59
N PHE A 188 6.53 -2.08 -5.29
CA PHE A 188 5.89 -2.56 -6.50
C PHE A 188 6.20 -1.62 -7.65
N ASP A 189 6.88 -2.13 -8.66
CA ASP A 189 7.10 -1.45 -9.94
C ASP A 189 6.40 -2.24 -11.04
N SER A 190 5.47 -1.62 -11.74
CA SER A 190 4.62 -2.28 -12.72
C SER A 190 4.32 -1.40 -13.92
N ARG A 191 4.06 -2.00 -15.08
CA ARG A 191 3.54 -1.27 -16.25
C ARG A 191 2.08 -0.87 -16.11
N ASP A 192 1.40 -1.36 -15.08
CA ASP A 192 0.00 -1.10 -14.79
C ASP A 192 -0.20 -0.86 -13.28
N GLN A 193 -1.27 -0.14 -12.92
CA GLN A 193 -1.71 0.05 -11.54
C GLN A 193 -2.41 -1.23 -11.07
N ASN A 194 -1.64 -2.25 -10.70
CA ASN A 194 -2.18 -3.56 -10.33
C ASN A 194 -3.13 -3.44 -9.13
N MET A 195 -4.32 -4.05 -9.25
CA MET A 195 -5.27 -4.19 -8.14
C MET A 195 -5.19 -5.58 -7.48
N GLU A 196 -4.39 -6.49 -8.06
CA GLU A 196 -4.12 -7.83 -7.56
C GLU A 196 -2.72 -7.87 -6.95
N VAL A 197 -2.60 -7.36 -5.73
CA VAL A 197 -1.32 -7.24 -5.01
C VAL A 197 -1.40 -7.93 -3.66
N MET A 198 -0.35 -8.68 -3.34
CA MET A 198 -0.17 -9.31 -2.03
C MET A 198 1.16 -8.94 -1.41
N THR A 199 1.22 -9.01 -0.08
CA THR A 199 2.46 -8.98 0.69
C THR A 199 2.56 -10.23 1.55
N ALA A 200 3.78 -10.73 1.69
CA ALA A 200 4.10 -11.90 2.50
C ALA A 200 5.03 -11.47 3.64
N LEU A 201 4.69 -11.83 4.88
CA LEU A 201 5.55 -11.65 6.03
C LEU A 201 5.81 -12.98 6.71
N THR A 202 6.97 -13.09 7.35
CA THR A 202 7.31 -14.26 8.18
C THR A 202 7.81 -13.75 9.52
N ILE A 203 7.11 -14.08 10.59
CA ILE A 203 7.59 -13.82 11.95
C ILE A 203 8.31 -15.09 12.40
N ASP A 204 9.58 -14.91 12.77
CA ASP A 204 10.38 -15.95 13.40
C ASP A 204 10.35 -15.72 14.92
N PHE A 205 9.63 -16.58 15.63
CA PHE A 205 9.34 -16.41 17.06
C PHE A 205 9.90 -17.62 17.84
N THR A 206 11.19 -17.86 17.66
CA THR A 206 11.92 -19.09 18.06
C THR A 206 12.00 -19.33 19.56
N GLU A 207 12.06 -18.28 20.37
CA GLU A 207 12.25 -18.38 21.83
C GLU A 207 11.01 -17.96 22.64
N ALA A 208 9.87 -17.91 21.98
CA ALA A 208 8.63 -17.51 22.60
C ALA A 208 8.09 -18.60 23.54
N PRO A 209 7.74 -18.24 24.80
CA PRO A 209 7.05 -19.16 25.68
C PRO A 209 5.71 -19.65 25.11
N ALA A 210 5.20 -20.72 25.70
CA ALA A 210 3.82 -21.12 25.48
C ALA A 210 2.87 -20.00 25.95
N GLY A 211 1.86 -19.69 25.15
CA GLY A 211 0.94 -18.61 25.51
C GLY A 211 0.09 -18.12 24.34
N LYS A 212 -0.76 -17.14 24.66
CA LYS A 212 -1.60 -16.44 23.70
C LYS A 212 -1.01 -15.07 23.43
N TYR A 213 -1.01 -14.70 22.16
CA TYR A 213 -0.35 -13.50 21.66
C TYR A 213 -1.21 -12.82 20.60
N VAL A 214 -0.91 -11.55 20.34
CA VAL A 214 -1.48 -10.81 19.22
C VAL A 214 -0.34 -10.19 18.42
N ALA A 215 -0.29 -10.49 17.12
CA ALA A 215 0.54 -9.75 16.17
C ALA A 215 -0.28 -8.62 15.57
N GLU A 216 -0.02 -7.39 15.98
CA GLU A 216 -0.55 -6.19 15.32
C GLU A 216 0.41 -5.76 14.21
N LEU A 217 -0.09 -5.64 12.98
CA LEU A 217 0.66 -5.07 11.88
C LEU A 217 0.03 -3.76 11.43
N LYS A 218 0.87 -2.74 11.26
CA LYS A 218 0.47 -1.43 10.76
C LYS A 218 1.16 -1.16 9.44
N PHE A 219 0.39 -1.11 8.36
CA PHE A 219 0.90 -0.73 7.06
C PHE A 219 0.78 0.78 6.86
N THR A 220 1.84 1.35 6.29
CA THR A 220 1.93 2.75 5.88
C THR A 220 2.26 2.82 4.39
N ASP A 221 1.38 3.48 3.64
CA ASP A 221 1.64 3.89 2.26
C ASP A 221 2.53 5.14 2.25
N LYS A 222 3.77 4.97 1.78
CA LYS A 222 4.80 6.01 1.80
C LYS A 222 4.53 7.12 0.79
N LEU A 223 3.77 6.84 -0.26
CA LEU A 223 3.48 7.78 -1.34
C LEU A 223 2.16 8.53 -1.12
N GLY A 224 1.18 7.86 -0.52
CA GLY A 224 -0.17 8.38 -0.25
C GLY A 224 -0.39 8.95 1.13
N LYS A 225 0.54 8.74 2.08
CA LYS A 225 0.37 9.10 3.51
C LYS A 225 -0.87 8.44 4.13
N LYS A 226 -1.27 7.27 3.65
CA LYS A 226 -2.36 6.45 4.20
C LYS A 226 -1.77 5.41 5.14
N SER A 227 -2.52 5.02 6.17
CA SER A 227 -2.14 3.86 7.00
C SER A 227 -3.37 3.10 7.46
N ALA A 228 -3.18 1.81 7.75
CA ALA A 228 -4.18 0.91 8.28
C ALA A 228 -3.49 -0.19 9.10
N SER A 229 -4.19 -0.71 10.09
CA SER A 229 -3.69 -1.79 10.94
C SER A 229 -4.67 -2.96 10.97
N PHE A 230 -4.15 -4.14 11.29
CA PHE A 230 -4.95 -5.31 11.66
C PHE A 230 -4.24 -6.10 12.76
N GLU A 231 -5.00 -6.91 13.49
CA GLU A 231 -4.48 -7.78 14.54
C GLU A 231 -4.71 -9.25 14.16
N LEU A 232 -3.69 -10.08 14.39
CA LEU A 232 -3.75 -11.52 14.23
C LEU A 232 -3.50 -12.20 15.58
N PRO A 233 -4.55 -12.61 16.31
CA PRO A 233 -4.37 -13.40 17.52
C PRO A 233 -3.86 -14.81 17.16
N PHE A 234 -2.94 -15.31 17.98
CA PHE A 234 -2.40 -16.66 17.84
C PHE A 234 -2.01 -17.27 19.20
N GLU A 235 -1.80 -18.57 19.21
CA GLU A 235 -1.34 -19.32 20.38
C GLU A 235 -0.09 -20.13 20.02
N ILE A 236 0.92 -20.09 20.89
CA ILE A 236 1.99 -21.08 20.90
C ILE A 236 1.63 -22.13 21.93
N LYS A 237 1.44 -23.36 21.47
CA LYS A 237 1.23 -24.49 22.37
C LYS A 237 2.49 -24.75 23.18
N GLY A 238 2.33 -25.07 24.47
CA GLY A 238 3.43 -25.63 25.25
C GLY A 238 3.89 -26.95 24.64
N GLU A 239 5.18 -27.26 24.80
CA GLU A 239 5.64 -28.63 24.63
C GLU A 239 4.79 -29.48 25.57
N GLY A 240 4.08 -30.47 25.01
CA GLY A 240 3.20 -31.31 25.79
C GLY A 240 3.96 -31.89 26.97
N GLY A 241 3.51 -31.58 28.18
CA GLY A 241 3.81 -32.42 29.32
C GLY A 241 3.40 -33.83 28.93
N ASN A 242 4.36 -34.74 29.00
CA ASN A 242 4.19 -36.17 28.81
C ASN A 242 2.91 -36.63 29.54
N GLU A 243 1.84 -36.93 28.81
CA GLU A 243 0.72 -37.72 29.35
C GLU A 243 1.18 -39.18 29.40
N ASP A 244 2.13 -39.46 30.28
CA ASP A 244 2.30 -40.81 30.83
C ASP A 244 1.26 -40.98 31.93
N LYS A 245 0.18 -41.68 31.58
CA LYS A 245 -0.47 -42.66 32.46
C LYS A 245 -0.72 -43.88 31.59
N ALA A 246 0.12 -44.91 31.63
CA ALA A 246 0.11 -45.94 32.68
C ALA A 246 -1.30 -46.46 32.93
N GLU A 247 -1.74 -47.41 32.10
CA GLU A 247 -2.08 -48.80 32.49
C GLU A 247 -2.22 -49.68 31.24
#